data_AF-A0A518B5X0-F1
#
_entry.id   AF-A0A518B5X0-F1
#
_cell.length_a   1.000
_cell.length_b   1.000
_cell.length_c   1.000
_cell.angle_alpha   90.00
_cell.angle_beta   90.00
_cell.angle_gamma   90.00
#
_symmetry.space_group_name_H-M   'P 1'
#
loop_
_entity.id
_entity.type
_entity.pdbx_description
1 polymer ?
#
loop_
_entity_poly.entity_id
_entity_poly.type
_entity_poly.pdbx_seq_one_letter_code
_entity_poly.pdbx_strand_id
1 'polypeptide(L)' 'MTVGDFFRILLAVLLPPVGVFFQVGFGIHFWLNILLTLLGYLPGLVHAIWIIATRGNLSAQTA' A
#
# COMPACT_ATOMS: atom_id res chain seq x y z
N MET A 1 -0.15 1.85 -29.73
CA MET A 1 0.30 1.24 -28.47
C MET A 1 1.79 1.06 -28.60
N THR A 2 2.58 1.98 -28.05
CA THR A 2 4.04 1.94 -28.20
C THR A 2 4.63 1.06 -27.10
N VAL A 3 5.72 0.35 -27.40
CA VAL A 3 6.38 -0.57 -26.45
C VAL A 3 6.70 0.11 -25.12
N GLY A 4 7.00 1.42 -25.13
CA GLY A 4 7.24 2.21 -23.92
C GLY A 4 6.03 2.34 -22.97
N ASP A 5 4.80 2.30 -23.47
CA ASP A 5 3.60 2.36 -22.62
C ASP A 5 3.41 1.07 -21.81
N PHE A 6 3.75 -0.07 -22.42
CA PHE A 6 3.66 -1.39 -21.78
C PHE A 6 4.62 -1.53 -20.58
N PHE A 7 5.87 -1.07 -20.74
CA PHE A 7 6.86 -1.08 -19.66
C PHE A 7 6.48 -0.14 -18.50
N ARG A 8 5.87 1.01 -18.79
CA ARG A 8 5.38 1.95 -17.76
C ARG A 8 4.26 1.35 -16.93
N ILE A 9 3.33 0.62 -17.55
CA ILE A 9 2.23 -0.06 -16.86
C ILE A 9 2.79 -1.21 -15.99
N LEU A 10 3.73 -2.00 -16.51
CA LEU A 10 4.37 -3.10 -15.76
C LEU A 10 5.10 -2.59 -14.51
N LEU A 11 5.83 -1.49 -14.62
CA LEU A 11 6.53 -0.85 -13.49
C LEU A 11 5.56 -0.16 -12.52
N ALA A 12 4.43 0.37 -13.00
CA ALA A 12 3.40 0.98 -12.14
C ALA A 12 2.68 -0.06 -11.27
N VAL A 13 2.51 -1.29 -11.75
CA VAL A 13 1.90 -2.37 -10.98
C VAL A 13 2.87 -2.93 -9.92
N LEU A 14 4.17 -2.99 -10.23
CA LEU A 14 5.21 -3.49 -9.31
C LEU A 14 5.67 -2.43 -8.28
N LEU A 15 5.67 -1.15 -8.67
CA LEU A 15 6.07 0.01 -7.87
C LEU A 15 5.01 1.13 -8.03
N PRO A 16 3.86 1.03 -7.33
CA PRO A 16 2.75 1.98 -7.46
C PRO A 16 3.13 3.47 -7.36
N PRO A 17 4.09 3.90 -6.51
CA PRO A 17 4.46 5.31 -6.42
C PRO A 17 5.18 5.84 -7.66
N VAL A 18 5.99 5.01 -8.33
CA VAL A 18 6.84 5.45 -9.46
C VAL A 18 6.02 5.60 -10.74
N GLY A 19 5.03 4.72 -10.94
CA GLY A 19 4.11 4.79 -12.08
C GLY A 19 3.21 6.02 -12.04
N VAL A 20 2.68 6.35 -10.86
CA VAL A 20 1.83 7.54 -10.67
C VAL A 20 2.64 8.83 -10.80
N PHE A 21 3.87 8.86 -10.28
CA PHE A 21 4.78 10.01 -10.37
C PHE A 21 5.03 10.48 -11.81
N PHE A 22 5.15 9.55 -12.77
CA PHE A 22 5.35 9.87 -14.20
C PHE A 22 4.06 10.21 -14.98
N GLN A 23 2.87 10.01 -14.41
CA GLN A 23 1.58 10.20 -15.11
C GLN A 23 0.81 11.44 -14.64
N VAL A 24 0.88 11.80 -13.35
CA VAL A 24 0.14 12.95 -12.79
C VAL A 24 1.01 14.19 -12.52
N GLY A 25 2.34 14.09 -12.71
CA GLY A 25 3.31 15.13 -12.34
C GLY A 25 3.46 15.32 -10.81
N PHE A 26 4.13 16.40 -10.38
CA PHE A 26 4.25 16.83 -8.97
C PHE A 26 2.95 17.48 -8.42
N GLY A 27 1.80 16.96 -8.84
CA GLY A 27 0.50 17.51 -8.46
C GLY A 27 0.06 17.11 -7.06
N ILE A 28 -0.90 17.85 -6.52
CA ILE A 28 -1.53 17.58 -5.21
C ILE A 28 -2.13 16.16 -5.14
N HIS A 29 -2.54 15.61 -6.29
CA HIS A 29 -3.08 14.25 -6.42
C HIS A 29 -2.05 13.14 -6.11
N PHE A 30 -0.76 13.35 -6.43
CA PHE A 30 0.31 12.39 -6.11
C PHE A 30 0.55 12.33 -4.59
N TRP A 31 0.66 13.50 -3.95
CA TRP A 31 0.84 13.62 -2.50
C TRP A 31 -0.36 13.10 -1.72
N LEU A 32 -1.58 13.37 -2.18
CA LEU A 32 -2.80 12.82 -1.59
C LEU A 32 -2.81 11.29 -1.63
N ASN A 33 -2.40 10.69 -2.76
CA ASN A 33 -2.38 9.22 -2.90
C ASN A 33 -1.34 8.57 -1.98
N ILE A 34 -0.13 9.15 -1.87
CA ILE A 34 0.88 8.71 -0.89
C ILE A 34 0.36 8.84 0.54
N LEU A 35 -0.25 9.97 0.89
CA LEU A 35 -0.81 10.19 2.23
C LEU A 35 -1.94 9.22 2.55
N LEU A 36 -2.85 8.96 1.60
CA LEU A 36 -3.92 7.96 1.75
C LEU A 36 -3.34 6.54 1.91
N THR A 37 -2.29 6.20 1.17
CA THR A 37 -1.63 4.89 1.28
C THR A 37 -0.98 4.72 2.65
N LEU A 38 -0.30 5.75 3.16
CA LEU A 38 0.27 5.77 4.53
C LEU A 38 -0.82 5.75 5.62
N LEU A 39 -1.89 6.52 5.44
CA LEU A 39 -3.02 6.59 6.38
C LEU A 39 -3.84 5.31 6.43
N GLY A 40 -3.96 4.55 5.35
CA GLY A 40 -4.63 3.24 5.34
C GLY A 40 -3.74 2.10 5.85
N TYR A 41 -2.43 2.23 5.67
CA TYR A 41 -1.46 1.20 6.07
C TYR A 41 -1.29 1.09 7.59
N LEU A 42 -1.15 2.23 8.29
CA LEU A 42 -1.00 2.26 9.75
C LEU A 42 -2.17 1.61 10.52
N PRO A 43 -3.46 1.95 10.27
CA PRO A 43 -4.57 1.30 10.94
C PRO A 43 -4.69 -0.17 10.58
N GLY A 44 -4.35 -0.56 9.34
CA GLY A 44 -4.29 -1.97 8.92
C GLY A 44 -3.25 -2.77 9.69
N LEU A 45 -2.06 -2.20 9.90
CA LEU A 45 -0.98 -2.80 10.67
C LEU A 45 -1.36 -2.96 12.15
N VAL A 46 -1.90 -1.90 12.76
CA VAL A 46 -2.36 -1.93 14.16
C VAL A 46 -3.48 -2.96 14.34
N HIS A 47 -4.44 -3.01 13.42
CA HIS A 47 -5.54 -3.98 13.45
C HIS A 47 -5.03 -5.42 13.35
N ALA A 48 -4.06 -5.69 12.47
CA ALA A 48 -3.44 -7.01 12.34
C ALA A 48 -2.73 -7.43 13.64
N ILE A 49 -1.93 -6.53 14.24
CA ILE A 49 -1.25 -6.79 15.51
C ILE A 49 -2.27 -7.06 16.64
N TRP A 50 -3.36 -6.28 16.70
CA TRP A 50 -4.42 -6.47 17.69
C TRP A 50 -5.09 -7.84 17.58
N ILE A 51 -5.43 -8.27 16.36
CA ILE A 51 -6.03 -9.59 16.10
C ILE A 51 -5.08 -10.71 16.55
N ILE A 52 -3.79 -10.60 16.22
CA ILE A 52 -2.78 -11.62 16.56
C ILE A 52 -2.58 -11.67 18.08
N ALA A 53 -2.40 -10.54 18.74
CA ALA A 53 -2.24 -10.48 20.19
C ALA A 53 -3.48 -11.04 20.91
N THR A 54 -4.68 -10.67 20.46
CA THR A 54 -5.94 -11.13 21.07
C THR A 54 -6.16 -12.63 20.86
N ARG A 55 -5.92 -13.16 19.66
CA ARG A 55 -6.12 -14.59 19.37
C ARG A 55 -4.99 -15.47 19.92
N GLY A 56 -3.75 -15.00 19.92
CA GLY A 56 -2.61 -15.72 20.50
C GLY A 56 -2.77 -15.97 22.00
N ASN A 57 -3.37 -15.01 22.72
CA ASN A 57 -3.67 -15.14 24.15
C ASN A 57 -4.77 -16.17 24.47
N LEU A 58 -5.62 -16.52 23.49
CA LEU A 58 -6.65 -17.55 23.65
C LEU A 58 -6.10 -18.95 23.40
N SER A 59 -5.23 -19.13 22.38
CA SER A 59 -4.61 -20.44 22.10
C SER A 59 -3.57 -20.87 23.14
N ALA A 60 -2.90 -19.90 23.80
CA ALA A 60 -1.92 -20.17 24.84
C ALA A 60 -2.54 -20.50 26.22
N GLN A 61 -3.83 -20.19 26.44
CA GLN A 61 -4.54 -20.55 27.67
C GLN A 61 -5.30 -21.89 27.55
N THR A 62 -5.50 -22.40 26.34
CA THR A 62 -6.22 -23.67 26.09
C THR A 62 -5.28 -24.87 25.86
N ALA A 63 -3.96 -24.70 26.03
CA ALA A 63 -2.94 -25.76 25.92
C ALA A 63 -2.27 -26.00 27.27
#